data_AF-A0A550HAA0-F1
#
_entry.id   AF-A0A550HAA0-F1
#
_cell.length_a   1.000
_cell.length_b   1.000
_cell.length_c   1.000
_cell.angle_alpha   90.00
_cell.angle_beta   90.00
_cell.angle_gamma   90.00
#
_symmetry.space_group_name_H-M   'P 1'
#
loop_
_entity.id
_entity.type
_entity.pdbx_description
1 polymer ?
#
loop_
_entity_poly.entity_id
_entity_poly.type
_entity_poly.pdbx_seq_one_letter_code
_entity_poly.pdbx_strand_id
1 'polypeptide(L)'
;MVKSITSENSDEFMKLTQRLKTIERNVIGDLWQENTILDNMHFLADDVGSRFAGTPSESRAQEYIFDQFHNYGYTNVMTHEFTYFGWQRGTVALEMLTPKSRSL
;
A
#
# COMPACT_ATOMS: atom_id res chain seq x y z
N MET A 1 -22.96 32.95 -25.39
CA MET A 1 -23.55 32.03 -26.37
C MET A 1 -23.08 30.62 -26.02
N VAL A 2 -23.85 29.90 -25.20
CA VAL A 2 -23.55 28.52 -24.80
C VAL A 2 -23.76 27.65 -26.04
N LYS A 3 -22.72 27.02 -26.56
CA LYS A 3 -22.86 26.06 -27.68
C LYS A 3 -23.80 24.95 -27.22
N SER A 4 -24.94 24.80 -27.89
CA SER A 4 -25.89 23.72 -27.57
C SER A 4 -25.18 22.39 -27.78
N ILE A 5 -25.18 21.56 -26.75
CA ILE A 5 -24.72 20.17 -26.83
C ILE A 5 -25.66 19.48 -27.81
N THR A 6 -25.17 19.15 -29.00
CA THR A 6 -25.88 18.32 -29.99
C THR A 6 -26.10 16.91 -29.43
N SER A 7 -27.18 16.24 -29.82
CA SER A 7 -27.56 14.90 -29.33
C SER A 7 -26.47 13.83 -29.50
N GLU A 8 -25.63 13.95 -30.53
CA GLU A 8 -24.48 13.07 -30.75
C GLU A 8 -23.45 13.15 -29.61
N ASN A 9 -23.23 14.34 -29.03
CA ASN A 9 -22.33 14.52 -27.89
C ASN A 9 -22.91 13.92 -26.59
N SER A 10 -24.24 13.82 -26.45
CA SER A 10 -24.84 13.15 -25.29
C SER A 10 -24.76 11.63 -25.38
N ASP A 11 -24.89 11.06 -26.57
CA ASP A 11 -24.80 9.61 -26.79
C ASP A 11 -23.37 9.09 -26.59
N GLU A 12 -22.38 9.85 -27.05
CA GLU A 12 -20.97 9.54 -26.82
C GLU A 12 -20.62 9.61 -25.32
N PHE A 13 -21.08 10.65 -24.62
CA PHE A 13 -20.90 10.79 -23.19
C PHE A 13 -21.55 9.65 -22.39
N MET A 14 -22.74 9.22 -22.79
CA MET A 14 -23.44 8.11 -22.14
C MET A 14 -22.70 6.78 -22.36
N LYS A 15 -22.20 6.53 -23.57
CA LYS A 15 -21.36 5.35 -23.87
C LYS A 15 -20.08 5.34 -23.05
N LEU A 16 -19.39 6.48 -22.95
CA LEU A 16 -18.19 6.62 -22.12
C LEU A 16 -18.51 6.31 -20.65
N THR A 17 -19.59 6.89 -20.11
CA THR A 17 -20.04 6.66 -18.74
C THR A 17 -20.32 5.18 -18.48
N GLN A 18 -21.01 4.51 -19.41
CA GLN A 18 -21.33 3.09 -19.27
C GLN A 18 -20.09 2.20 -19.32
N ARG A 19 -19.12 2.54 -20.19
CA ARG A 19 -17.84 1.85 -20.26
C ARG A 19 -17.06 2.00 -18.94
N LEU A 20 -16.97 3.21 -18.41
CA LEU A 20 -16.28 3.47 -17.14
C LEU A 20 -16.92 2.71 -15.97
N LYS A 21 -18.26 2.71 -15.88
CA LYS A 21 -18.99 1.91 -14.87
C LYS A 21 -18.70 0.41 -14.98
N THR A 22 -18.52 -0.09 -16.21
CA THR A 22 -18.19 -1.51 -16.43
C THR A 22 -16.77 -1.81 -15.97
N ILE A 23 -15.81 -0.95 -16.33
CA ILE A 23 -14.41 -1.07 -15.89
C ILE A 23 -14.33 -1.01 -14.37
N GLU A 24 -14.99 -0.04 -13.74
CA GLU A 24 -15.01 0.11 -12.28
C GLU A 24 -15.53 -1.15 -11.58
N ARG A 25 -16.64 -1.72 -12.07
CA ARG A 25 -17.19 -2.97 -11.52
C ARG A 25 -16.24 -4.14 -11.68
N ASN A 26 -15.56 -4.25 -12.81
CA ASN A 26 -14.59 -5.32 -13.04
C ASN A 26 -13.39 -5.17 -12.10
N VAL A 27 -12.83 -3.96 -11.98
CA VAL A 27 -11.71 -3.70 -11.06
C VAL A 27 -12.08 -4.03 -9.61
N ILE A 28 -13.26 -3.59 -9.15
CA ILE A 28 -13.74 -3.92 -7.80
C ILE A 28 -13.98 -5.44 -7.66
N GLY A 29 -14.53 -6.07 -8.70
CA GLY A 29 -14.76 -7.51 -8.75
C GLY A 29 -13.46 -8.32 -8.63
N ASP A 30 -12.41 -7.90 -9.32
CA ASP A 30 -11.08 -8.52 -9.26
C ASP A 30 -10.47 -8.33 -7.87
N LEU A 31 -10.53 -7.11 -7.31
CA LEU A 31 -10.06 -6.81 -5.96
C LEU A 31 -10.76 -7.63 -4.87
N TRP A 32 -12.04 -7.99 -5.06
CA TRP A 32 -12.79 -8.78 -4.09
C TRP A 32 -12.55 -10.28 -4.19
N GLN A 33 -12.18 -10.77 -5.37
CA GLN A 33 -11.95 -12.21 -5.62
C GLN A 33 -10.50 -12.62 -5.37
N GLU A 34 -9.57 -11.69 -5.49
CA GLU A 34 -8.15 -11.91 -5.28
C GLU A 34 -7.73 -11.66 -3.82
N ASN A 35 -6.76 -12.44 -3.33
CA ASN A 35 -6.21 -12.29 -1.98
C ASN A 35 -4.89 -11.51 -1.93
N THR A 36 -4.43 -10.98 -3.07
CA THR A 36 -3.12 -10.32 -3.21
C THR A 36 -2.84 -9.25 -2.16
N ILE A 37 -3.85 -8.48 -1.72
CA ILE A 37 -3.68 -7.48 -0.65
C ILE A 37 -3.31 -8.15 0.67
N LEU A 38 -4.01 -9.22 1.02
CA LEU A 38 -3.79 -9.97 2.26
C LEU A 38 -2.45 -10.71 2.21
N ASP A 39 -2.12 -11.34 1.08
CA ASP A 39 -0.85 -12.06 0.90
C ASP A 39 0.35 -11.11 1.04
N ASN A 40 0.28 -9.94 0.41
CA ASN A 40 1.30 -8.89 0.58
C ASN A 40 1.42 -8.45 2.04
N MET A 41 0.29 -8.29 2.73
CA MET A 41 0.27 -7.89 4.13
C MET A 41 0.91 -8.96 5.01
N HIS A 42 0.57 -10.24 4.83
CA HIS A 42 1.16 -11.36 5.57
C HIS A 42 2.66 -11.46 5.34
N PHE A 43 3.10 -11.46 4.08
CA PHE A 43 4.53 -11.55 3.79
C PHE A 43 5.30 -10.41 4.46
N LEU A 44 4.80 -9.17 4.34
CA LEU A 44 5.42 -8.04 5.00
C LEU A 44 5.39 -8.21 6.52
N ALA A 45 4.22 -8.43 7.13
CA ALA A 45 4.06 -8.44 8.57
C ALA A 45 4.75 -9.64 9.26
N ASP A 46 4.64 -10.83 8.69
CA ASP A 46 5.00 -12.09 9.34
C ASP A 46 6.37 -12.60 8.87
N ASP A 47 6.68 -12.52 7.57
CA ASP A 47 7.96 -13.02 7.02
C ASP A 47 9.09 -11.98 7.06
N VAL A 48 8.77 -10.72 6.80
CA VAL A 48 9.75 -9.62 6.93
C VAL A 48 9.80 -9.08 8.35
N GLY A 49 8.65 -9.01 9.03
CA GLY A 49 8.58 -8.55 10.41
C GLY A 49 8.71 -7.04 10.55
N SER A 50 9.38 -6.60 11.62
CA SER A 50 9.62 -5.18 11.89
C SER A 50 10.57 -4.58 10.86
N ARG A 51 10.16 -3.49 10.18
CA ARG A 51 10.89 -2.84 9.08
C ARG A 51 11.35 -1.44 9.46
N PHE A 52 12.08 -1.33 10.57
CA PHE A 52 12.60 -0.02 11.01
C PHE A 52 13.60 0.52 9.99
N ALA A 53 13.57 1.84 9.77
CA ALA A 53 14.45 2.49 8.83
C ALA A 53 15.93 2.23 9.19
N GLY A 54 16.72 1.82 8.20
CA GLY A 54 18.16 1.58 8.29
C GLY A 54 18.50 0.15 8.72
N THR A 55 17.50 -0.73 8.79
CA THR A 55 17.69 -2.14 9.18
C THR A 55 17.65 -3.06 7.97
N PRO A 56 18.27 -4.26 8.03
CA PRO A 56 18.20 -5.23 6.93
C PRO A 56 16.77 -5.63 6.52
N SER A 57 15.82 -5.59 7.46
CA SER A 57 14.42 -5.89 7.17
C SER A 57 13.71 -4.76 6.39
N GLU A 58 14.15 -3.50 6.50
CA GLU A 58 13.71 -2.45 5.58
C GLU A 58 14.15 -2.76 4.15
N SER A 59 15.42 -3.09 3.94
CA SER A 59 15.95 -3.43 2.61
C SER A 59 15.20 -4.62 1.99
N ARG A 60 14.95 -5.69 2.77
CA ARG A 60 14.17 -6.84 2.30
C ARG A 60 12.73 -6.47 1.92
N ALA A 61 12.11 -5.55 2.66
CA ALA A 61 10.78 -5.06 2.31
C ALA A 61 10.78 -4.24 1.02
N GLN A 62 11.81 -3.42 0.82
CA GLN A 62 12.00 -2.63 -0.39
C GLN A 62 12.20 -3.53 -1.62
N GLU A 63 13.01 -4.58 -1.51
CA GLU A 63 13.18 -5.60 -2.56
C GLU A 63 11.84 -6.27 -2.91
N TYR A 64 11.08 -6.71 -1.90
CA TYR A 64 9.77 -7.31 -2.13
C TYR A 64 8.82 -6.36 -2.87
N ILE A 65 8.71 -5.10 -2.44
CA ILE A 65 7.83 -4.12 -3.10
C ILE A 65 8.27 -3.85 -4.54
N PHE A 66 9.59 -3.76 -4.77
CA PHE A 66 10.15 -3.59 -6.10
C PHE A 66 9.77 -4.74 -7.03
N ASP A 67 9.89 -5.98 -6.56
CA ASP A 67 9.52 -7.17 -7.31
C ASP A 67 8.00 -7.22 -7.58
N GLN A 68 7.17 -6.86 -6.60
CA GLN A 68 5.72 -6.82 -6.79
C GLN A 68 5.30 -5.81 -7.87
N PHE A 69 5.95 -4.64 -7.96
CA PHE A 69 5.67 -3.72 -9.06
C PHE A 69 6.04 -4.30 -10.43
N HIS A 70 7.13 -5.06 -10.55
CA HIS A 70 7.43 -5.76 -11.80
C HIS A 70 6.38 -6.83 -12.11
N ASN A 71 5.97 -7.61 -11.10
CA ASN A 71 4.97 -8.66 -11.25
C ASN A 71 3.60 -8.12 -11.69
N TYR A 72 3.26 -6.90 -11.29
CA TYR A 72 2.03 -6.21 -11.75
C TYR A 72 2.15 -5.60 -13.15
N GLY A 73 3.32 -5.69 -13.79
CA GLY A 73 3.55 -5.21 -15.15
C GLY A 73 3.99 -3.75 -15.27
N TYR A 74 4.44 -3.11 -14.18
CA TYR A 74 5.05 -1.78 -14.27
C TYR A 74 6.41 -1.87 -14.97
N THR A 75 6.68 -0.93 -15.87
CA THR A 75 7.88 -0.97 -16.75
C THR A 75 8.99 -0.01 -16.34
N ASN A 76 8.71 0.97 -15.49
CA ASN A 76 9.66 1.99 -15.04
C ASN A 76 9.78 2.01 -13.52
N VAL A 77 10.06 0.83 -12.95
CA VAL A 77 10.22 0.66 -11.50
C VAL A 77 11.69 0.89 -11.15
N MET A 78 11.96 1.78 -10.19
CA MET A 78 13.31 2.15 -9.78
C MET A 78 13.37 2.34 -8.27
N THR A 79 14.54 2.11 -7.70
CA THR A 79 14.85 2.39 -6.29
C THR A 79 15.68 3.66 -6.21
N HIS A 80 15.37 4.53 -5.27
CA HIS A 80 16.12 5.77 -5.04
C HIS A 80 16.78 5.71 -3.67
N GLU A 81 18.11 5.76 -3.65
CA GLU A 81 18.87 5.89 -2.42
C GLU A 81 18.77 7.33 -1.89
N PHE A 82 18.59 7.47 -0.59
CA PHE A 82 18.59 8.77 0.08
C PHE A 82 19.12 8.63 1.51
N THR A 83 19.69 9.72 2.03
CA THR A 83 20.20 9.79 3.39
C THR A 83 19.16 10.38 4.33
N TYR A 84 19.02 9.81 5.52
CA TYR A 84 18.13 10.30 6.57
C TYR A 84 18.72 10.06 7.96
N PHE A 85 18.23 10.80 8.95
CA PHE A 85 18.56 10.54 10.34
C PHE A 85 17.82 9.28 10.81
N GLY A 86 18.57 8.19 10.97
CA GLY A 86 18.05 6.94 11.51
C GLY A 86 17.96 6.95 13.03
N TRP A 87 17.06 6.13 13.56
CA TRP A 87 17.01 5.80 14.98
C TRP A 87 17.31 4.32 15.18
N GLN A 88 18.19 4.01 16.12
CA GLN A 88 18.49 2.63 16.52
C GLN A 88 18.13 2.42 17.98
N ARG A 89 17.48 1.29 18.27
CA ARG A 89 17.10 0.91 19.63
C ARG A 89 18.35 0.53 20.42
N GLY A 90 18.65 1.29 21.48
CA GLY A 90 19.60 0.89 22.51
C GLY A 90 18.97 -0.05 23.55
N THR A 91 19.77 -0.50 24.51
CA THR A 91 19.28 -1.26 25.67
C THR A 91 18.35 -0.41 26.52
N VAL A 92 17.20 -0.97 26.89
CA VAL A 92 16.21 -0.34 27.78
C VAL A 92 15.88 -1.31 28.90
N ALA A 93 15.90 -0.82 30.14
CA ALA A 93 15.50 -1.57 31.32
C ALA A 93 14.48 -0.77 32.12
N LEU A 94 13.55 -1.48 32.76
CA LEU A 94 12.55 -0.92 33.68
C LEU A 94 12.60 -1.74 34.96
N GLU A 95 12.67 -1.06 36.10
CA GLU A 95 12.68 -1.69 37.42
C GLU A 95 11.57 -1.09 38.29
N MET A 96 10.81 -1.95 38.98
CA MET A 96 9.83 -1.53 39.98
C MET A 96 10.55 -1.33 41.32
N LEU A 97 10.74 -0.08 41.74
CA LEU A 97 11.46 0.23 42.98
C LEU A 97 10.63 -0.06 44.24
N THR A 98 9.32 0.14 44.19
CA THR A 98 8.40 -0.13 45.30
C THR A 98 7.02 -0.58 44.80
N PRO A 99 6.33 -1.48 45.52
CA PRO A 99 4.99 -1.92 45.16
C PRO A 99 3.95 -0.82 45.42
N LYS A 100 2.98 -0.67 44.52
CA LYS A 100 1.84 0.24 44.68
C LYS A 100 0.61 -0.54 45.14
N SER A 101 0.14 -0.28 46.36
CA SER A 101 -1.11 -0.85 46.88
C SER A 101 -2.32 -0.32 46.11
N ARG A 102 -3.27 -1.21 45.78
CA ARG A 102 -4.60 -0.87 45.25
C ARG A 102 -5.66 -1.70 45.97
N SER A 103 -6.77 -1.07 46.36
CA SER A 103 -7.96 -1.78 46.81
C SER A 103 -8.68 -2.41 45.61
N LEU A 104 -9.27 -3.58 45.82
CA LEU A 104 -10.16 -4.25 44.88
C LEU A 104 -11.44 -3.44 44.65
#